data_AF-A0AAW0YW26-F1
#
_entry.id   AF-A0AAW0YW26-F1
#
_cell.length_a   1.000
_cell.length_b   1.000
_cell.length_c   1.000
_cell.angle_alpha   90.00
_cell.angle_beta   90.00
_cell.angle_gamma   90.00
#
_symmetry.space_group_name_H-M   'P 1'
#
loop_
_entity.id
_entity.type
_entity.pdbx_description
1 polymer ?
#
loop_
_entity_poly.entity_id
_entity_poly.type
_entity_poly.pdbx_seq_one_letter_code
_entity_poly.pdbx_strand_id
1 'polypeptide(L)'
;MFVLVGVRDTVPVAPKTFNIPSSITIQDALNKKYANKLVPDKGLALSLFDILTAEDGKVTWGNGLMYYKVSFRLMLFAPFIGEVIVGKVLSTTKSYVRVSLGFFQDIYIIPSLLPPNSAYDPQQKSFFWVAAEDQPTMTQEQLMNTELDNRLYIDEGEPIRFRVNSVEWQDVRPTPQNMLDEANGEDIPVKDPIEKAGYKILATIAESGLGVTGWWPGRDDGVDGTEME
;
A
#
# COMPACT_ATOMS: atom_id res chain seq x y z
N MET A 1 -11.67 -0.96 -3.03
CA MET A 1 -10.33 -1.22 -2.48
C MET A 1 -10.01 -2.70 -2.37
N PHE A 2 -10.96 -3.56 -1.96
CA PHE A 2 -10.72 -5.01 -1.84
C PHE A 2 -11.40 -5.80 -2.95
N VAL A 3 -10.72 -6.85 -3.44
CA VAL A 3 -11.22 -7.75 -4.47
C VAL A 3 -11.04 -9.21 -4.04
N LEU A 4 -11.97 -10.07 -4.46
CA LEU A 4 -11.87 -11.51 -4.26
C LEU A 4 -11.28 -12.16 -5.51
N VAL A 5 -10.20 -12.92 -5.34
CA VAL A 5 -9.57 -13.66 -6.45
C VAL A 5 -9.65 -15.16 -6.19
N GLY A 6 -10.22 -15.89 -7.14
CA GLY A 6 -10.23 -17.36 -7.12
C GLY A 6 -8.88 -17.92 -7.52
N VAL A 7 -8.27 -18.72 -6.66
CA VAL A 7 -6.97 -19.37 -6.86
C VAL A 7 -7.13 -20.87 -6.67
N ARG A 8 -6.39 -21.65 -7.49
CA ARG A 8 -6.22 -23.09 -7.32
C ARG A 8 -4.79 -23.37 -6.93
N ASP A 9 -4.61 -24.10 -5.84
CA ASP A 9 -3.27 -24.42 -5.33
C ASP A 9 -3.24 -25.81 -4.71
N THR A 10 -2.03 -26.36 -4.57
CA THR A 10 -1.81 -27.62 -3.86
C THR A 10 -1.13 -27.33 -2.53
N VAL A 11 -1.78 -27.73 -1.44
CA VAL A 11 -1.33 -27.46 -0.08
C VAL A 11 -0.78 -28.74 0.54
N PRO A 12 0.51 -28.77 0.94
CA PRO A 12 1.06 -29.89 1.70
C PRO A 12 0.69 -29.78 3.18
N VAL A 13 0.17 -30.87 3.74
CA VAL A 13 -0.14 -31.01 5.17
C VAL A 13 0.81 -32.02 5.81
N ALA A 14 1.41 -31.61 6.93
CA ALA A 14 2.35 -32.44 7.67
C ALA A 14 1.63 -33.49 8.54
N PRO A 15 2.22 -34.69 8.73
CA PRO A 15 1.63 -35.72 9.59
C PRO A 15 1.37 -35.30 11.04
N LYS A 16 2.18 -34.35 11.55
CA LYS A 16 2.02 -33.82 12.91
C LYS A 16 0.67 -33.14 13.15
N THR A 17 0.06 -32.59 12.10
CA THR A 17 -1.23 -31.88 12.17
C THR A 17 -2.43 -32.74 11.78
N PHE A 18 -2.25 -34.06 11.58
CA PHE A 18 -3.37 -34.97 11.24
C PHE A 18 -4.39 -35.16 12.35
N ASN A 19 -4.06 -34.79 13.59
CA ASN A 19 -5.01 -34.82 14.70
C ASN A 19 -6.03 -33.65 14.65
N ILE A 20 -5.79 -32.65 13.79
CA ILE A 20 -6.64 -31.46 13.63
C ILE A 20 -7.50 -31.66 12.38
N PRO A 21 -8.76 -31.18 12.36
CA PRO A 21 -9.58 -31.21 11.15
C PRO A 21 -8.86 -30.61 9.94
N SER A 22 -8.92 -31.30 8.80
CA SER A 22 -8.22 -30.91 7.58
C SER A 22 -8.63 -29.52 7.09
N SER A 23 -9.89 -29.12 7.30
CA SER A 23 -10.40 -27.79 6.91
C SER A 23 -9.62 -26.66 7.58
N ILE A 24 -9.41 -26.76 8.90
CA ILE A 24 -8.67 -25.77 9.70
C ILE A 24 -7.20 -25.77 9.30
N THR A 25 -6.62 -26.97 9.15
CA THR A 25 -5.19 -27.11 8.79
C THR A 25 -4.89 -26.54 7.41
N ILE A 26 -5.79 -26.73 6.44
CA ILE A 26 -5.68 -26.14 5.10
C ILE A 26 -5.81 -24.62 5.17
N GLN A 27 -6.76 -24.09 5.95
CA GLN A 27 -6.92 -22.65 6.14
C GLN A 27 -5.67 -22.01 6.71
N ASP A 28 -5.08 -22.58 7.76
CA ASP A 28 -3.84 -22.09 8.37
C ASP A 28 -2.67 -22.15 7.39
N ALA A 29 -2.54 -23.25 6.65
CA ALA A 29 -1.49 -23.40 5.66
C ALA A 29 -1.62 -22.38 4.51
N LEU A 30 -2.85 -22.11 4.05
CA LEU A 30 -3.13 -21.09 3.04
C LEU A 30 -2.86 -19.69 3.56
N ASN A 31 -3.32 -19.35 4.77
CA ASN A 31 -3.05 -18.05 5.39
C ASN A 31 -1.55 -17.84 5.56
N LYS A 32 -0.81 -18.83 6.06
CA LYS A 32 0.65 -18.75 6.17
C LYS A 32 1.35 -18.61 4.82
N LYS A 33 0.81 -19.23 3.77
CA LYS A 33 1.37 -19.18 2.42
C LYS A 33 1.07 -17.86 1.71
N TYR A 34 -0.10 -17.25 1.90
CA TYR A 34 -0.55 -16.11 1.09
C TYR A 34 -0.64 -14.78 1.85
N ALA A 35 -0.75 -14.77 3.18
CA ALA A 35 -0.85 -13.52 3.94
C ALA A 35 0.39 -12.63 3.72
N ASN A 36 0.16 -11.34 3.53
CA ASN A 36 1.17 -10.32 3.25
C ASN A 36 2.07 -10.64 2.06
N LYS A 37 1.61 -11.46 1.10
CA LYS A 37 2.33 -11.70 -0.16
C LYS A 37 1.70 -10.94 -1.29
N LEU A 38 2.57 -10.43 -2.17
CA LEU A 38 2.15 -9.78 -3.39
C LEU A 38 1.79 -10.84 -4.44
N VAL A 39 0.56 -10.81 -4.92
CA VAL A 39 0.12 -11.62 -6.05
C VAL A 39 0.40 -10.84 -7.33
N PRO A 40 1.17 -11.39 -8.29
CA PRO A 40 1.50 -10.71 -9.54
C PRO A 40 0.26 -10.21 -10.26
N ASP A 41 0.32 -8.99 -10.79
CA ASP A 41 -0.74 -8.31 -11.55
C ASP A 41 -2.08 -8.10 -10.82
N LYS A 42 -2.18 -8.49 -9.54
CA LYS A 42 -3.43 -8.42 -8.78
C LYS A 42 -3.34 -7.50 -7.58
N GLY A 43 -2.30 -7.62 -6.75
CA GLY A 43 -2.13 -6.79 -5.55
C GLY A 43 -1.76 -7.59 -4.31
N LEU A 44 -1.91 -6.97 -3.13
CA LEU A 44 -1.49 -7.53 -1.86
C LEU A 44 -2.54 -8.49 -1.30
N ALA A 45 -2.17 -9.75 -1.05
CA ALA A 45 -3.06 -10.70 -0.38
C ALA A 45 -3.07 -10.45 1.14
N LEU A 46 -4.27 -10.30 1.69
CA LEU A 46 -4.48 -10.07 3.12
C LEU A 46 -4.72 -11.39 3.84
N SER A 47 -5.79 -12.09 3.46
CA SER A 47 -6.23 -13.32 4.11
C SER A 47 -7.04 -14.21 3.16
N LEU A 48 -7.19 -15.47 3.54
CA LEU A 48 -8.14 -16.39 2.95
C LEU A 48 -9.58 -15.93 3.25
N PHE A 49 -10.42 -15.83 2.23
CA PHE A 49 -11.85 -15.54 2.41
C PHE A 49 -12.62 -16.83 2.67
N ASP A 50 -12.61 -17.75 1.71
CA ASP A 50 -13.27 -19.05 1.83
C ASP A 50 -12.63 -20.13 0.96
N ILE A 51 -12.92 -21.39 1.28
CA ILE A 51 -12.52 -22.56 0.50
C ILE A 51 -13.75 -23.04 -0.27
N LEU A 52 -13.66 -23.05 -1.59
CA LEU A 52 -14.76 -23.45 -2.48
C LEU A 52 -14.82 -24.96 -2.62
N THR A 53 -13.69 -25.58 -2.93
CA THR A 53 -13.58 -27.04 -3.10
C THR A 53 -12.25 -27.54 -2.56
N ALA A 54 -12.28 -28.70 -1.91
CA ALA A 54 -11.10 -29.44 -1.49
C ALA A 54 -11.22 -30.86 -2.02
N GLU A 55 -10.25 -31.28 -2.84
CA GLU A 55 -10.14 -32.66 -3.32
C GLU A 55 -9.51 -33.56 -2.24
N ASP A 56 -9.69 -34.88 -2.39
CA ASP A 56 -9.06 -35.87 -1.53
C ASP A 56 -7.52 -35.73 -1.56
N GLY A 57 -6.92 -35.71 -0.37
CA GLY A 57 -5.48 -35.54 -0.24
C GLY A 57 -4.73 -36.80 -0.69
N LYS A 58 -3.67 -36.60 -1.46
CA LYS A 58 -2.80 -37.69 -1.97
C LYS A 58 -1.46 -37.65 -1.26
N VAL A 59 -0.98 -38.82 -0.85
CA VAL A 59 0.34 -38.97 -0.22
C VAL A 59 1.36 -39.27 -1.30
N THR A 60 2.44 -38.49 -1.36
CA THR A 60 3.58 -38.77 -2.25
C THR A 60 4.61 -39.64 -1.55
N TRP A 61 5.27 -40.51 -2.30
CA TRP A 61 6.37 -41.32 -1.78
C TRP A 61 7.57 -40.43 -1.37
N GLY A 62 8.25 -40.80 -0.28
CA GLY A 62 9.48 -40.14 0.19
C GLY A 62 9.32 -39.23 1.41
N ASN A 63 8.38 -38.27 1.39
CA ASN A 63 8.26 -37.26 2.47
C ASN A 63 7.07 -37.48 3.42
N GLY A 64 6.13 -38.37 3.09
CA GLY A 64 4.95 -38.66 3.91
C GLY A 64 3.99 -37.47 4.08
N LEU A 65 4.12 -36.41 3.28
CA LEU A 65 3.21 -35.27 3.28
C LEU A 65 1.93 -35.61 2.50
N MET A 66 0.80 -35.12 2.99
CA MET A 66 -0.49 -35.26 2.32
C MET A 66 -0.80 -33.98 1.53
N TYR A 67 -0.98 -34.10 0.23
CA TYR A 67 -1.19 -32.98 -0.67
C TYR A 67 -2.66 -32.86 -1.03
N TYR A 68 -3.28 -31.74 -0.63
CA TYR A 68 -4.66 -31.41 -0.98
C TYR A 68 -4.67 -30.43 -2.14
N LYS A 69 -5.46 -30.72 -3.18
CA LYS A 69 -5.76 -29.74 -4.23
C LYS A 69 -6.99 -28.95 -3.80
N VAL A 70 -6.83 -27.64 -3.69
CA VAL A 70 -7.86 -26.75 -3.14
C VAL A 70 -8.13 -25.60 -4.10
N SER A 71 -9.40 -25.29 -4.29
CA SER A 71 -9.85 -24.05 -4.92
C SER A 71 -10.43 -23.15 -3.85
N PHE A 72 -9.96 -21.91 -3.77
CA PHE A 72 -10.33 -20.97 -2.71
C PHE A 72 -10.36 -19.53 -3.23
N ARG A 73 -10.97 -18.62 -2.47
CA ARG A 73 -10.94 -17.19 -2.75
C ARG A 73 -10.04 -16.48 -1.75
N LEU A 74 -9.13 -15.66 -2.24
CA LEU A 74 -8.31 -14.76 -1.43
C LEU A 74 -8.90 -13.36 -1.44
N MET A 75 -8.83 -12.68 -0.30
CA MET A 75 -9.08 -11.25 -0.22
C MET A 75 -7.79 -10.49 -0.51
N LEU A 76 -7.79 -9.75 -1.62
CA LEU A 76 -6.66 -8.91 -2.02
C LEU A 76 -7.02 -7.43 -1.85
N PHE A 77 -6.04 -6.66 -1.40
CA PHE A 77 -6.03 -5.22 -1.53
C PHE A 77 -5.55 -4.85 -2.94
N ALA A 78 -6.49 -4.34 -3.73
CA ALA A 78 -6.30 -3.94 -5.11
C ALA A 78 -7.22 -2.73 -5.39
N PRO A 79 -6.81 -1.52 -5.01
CA PRO A 79 -7.61 -0.34 -5.29
C PRO A 79 -7.64 -0.05 -6.79
N PHE A 80 -8.74 0.57 -7.25
CA PHE A 80 -8.92 0.91 -8.65
C PHE A 80 -8.56 2.38 -8.92
N ILE A 81 -8.21 2.68 -10.18
CA ILE A 81 -7.91 4.06 -10.60
C ILE A 81 -9.16 4.93 -10.40
N GLY A 82 -9.00 6.04 -9.70
CA GLY A 82 -10.07 6.96 -9.34
C GLY A 82 -10.70 6.71 -7.97
N GLU A 83 -10.32 5.66 -7.26
CA GLU A 83 -10.82 5.39 -5.91
C GLU A 83 -10.32 6.43 -4.91
N VAL A 84 -11.20 6.93 -4.03
CA VAL A 84 -10.84 7.88 -2.97
C VAL A 84 -10.69 7.14 -1.65
N ILE A 85 -9.53 7.28 -1.01
CA ILE A 85 -9.16 6.57 0.22
C ILE A 85 -8.62 7.58 1.22
N VAL A 86 -8.88 7.35 2.51
CA VAL A 86 -8.30 8.12 3.62
C VAL A 86 -7.16 7.31 4.22
N GLY A 87 -5.99 7.93 4.33
CA GLY A 87 -4.81 7.36 4.96
C GLY A 87 -4.16 8.36 5.90
N LYS A 88 -3.05 7.97 6.52
CA LYS A 88 -2.23 8.84 7.37
C LYS A 88 -0.92 9.17 6.67
N VAL A 89 -0.48 10.41 6.73
CA VAL A 89 0.85 10.80 6.24
C VAL A 89 1.90 10.12 7.12
N LEU A 90 2.81 9.37 6.51
CA LEU A 90 3.88 8.68 7.22
C LEU A 90 5.13 9.57 7.30
N SER A 91 5.55 10.07 6.14
CA SER A 91 6.77 10.86 6.01
C SER A 91 6.71 11.71 4.76
N THR A 92 7.24 12.92 4.84
CA THR A 92 7.33 13.83 3.70
C THR A 92 8.78 14.00 3.24
N THR A 93 9.00 13.94 1.94
CA THR A 93 10.30 14.16 1.30
C THR A 93 10.12 15.12 0.14
N LYS A 94 11.17 15.87 -0.24
CA LYS A 94 11.11 16.83 -1.36
C LYS A 94 10.53 16.24 -2.66
N SER A 95 10.72 14.94 -2.88
CA SER A 95 10.28 14.24 -4.10
C SER A 95 8.88 13.62 -3.99
N TYR A 96 8.38 13.35 -2.79
CA TYR A 96 7.10 12.66 -2.58
C TYR A 96 6.59 12.79 -1.14
N VAL A 97 5.28 12.70 -0.97
CA VAL A 97 4.63 12.45 0.33
C VAL A 97 4.28 10.97 0.40
N ARG A 98 4.73 10.29 1.46
CA ARG A 98 4.42 8.87 1.69
C ARG A 98 3.22 8.74 2.61
N VAL A 99 2.25 7.93 2.21
CA VAL A 99 1.00 7.72 2.94
C VAL A 99 0.87 6.25 3.35
N SER A 100 0.32 6.03 4.54
CA SER A 100 0.06 4.72 5.12
C SER A 100 -1.43 4.51 5.38
N LEU A 101 -1.91 3.29 5.10
CA LEU A 101 -3.22 2.78 5.47
C LEU A 101 -3.15 1.84 6.70
N GLY A 102 -2.01 1.82 7.40
CA GLY A 102 -1.73 0.89 8.49
C GLY A 102 -1.14 -0.43 7.97
N PHE A 103 -1.91 -1.21 7.21
CA PHE A 103 -1.46 -2.48 6.64
C PHE A 103 -0.63 -2.33 5.35
N PHE A 104 -0.74 -1.17 4.68
CA PHE A 104 -0.02 -0.85 3.45
C PHE A 104 0.60 0.54 3.53
N GLN A 105 1.86 0.70 3.11
CA GLN A 105 2.66 1.91 3.34
C GLN A 105 3.31 2.48 2.06
N ASP A 106 3.17 1.78 0.92
CA ASP A 106 3.84 2.15 -0.34
C ASP A 106 2.89 2.94 -1.24
N ILE A 107 2.31 4.01 -0.67
CA ILE A 107 1.48 4.98 -1.37
C ILE A 107 2.25 6.30 -1.45
N TYR A 108 2.38 6.84 -2.66
CA TYR A 108 3.18 8.01 -2.94
C TYR A 108 2.37 9.07 -3.65
N ILE A 109 2.48 10.31 -3.17
CA ILE A 109 1.95 11.50 -3.82
C ILE A 109 3.14 12.30 -4.32
N ILE A 110 3.23 12.48 -5.64
CA ILE A 110 4.31 13.23 -6.29
C ILE A 110 3.91 14.72 -6.32
N PRO A 111 4.86 15.67 -6.20
CA PRO A 111 4.57 17.10 -6.28
C PRO A 111 3.78 17.55 -7.52
N SER A 112 3.93 16.85 -8.65
CA SER A 112 3.17 17.09 -9.87
C SER A 112 1.68 16.76 -9.77
N LEU A 113 1.29 15.97 -8.76
CA LEU A 113 -0.08 15.54 -8.49
C LEU A 113 -0.70 16.22 -7.26
N LEU A 114 -0.02 17.25 -6.73
CA LEU A 114 -0.52 18.15 -5.68
C LEU A 114 -1.43 19.24 -6.29
N PRO A 115 -2.26 19.92 -5.49
CA PRO A 115 -3.02 21.07 -5.94
C PRO A 115 -2.13 22.16 -6.57
N PRO A 116 -2.68 22.96 -7.50
CA PRO A 116 -2.02 24.19 -7.90
C PRO A 116 -1.81 25.05 -6.65
N ASN A 117 -0.64 25.70 -6.56
CA ASN A 117 -0.19 26.49 -5.39
C ASN A 117 0.34 25.68 -4.18
N SER A 118 0.82 24.46 -4.40
CA SER A 118 1.60 23.72 -3.40
C SER A 118 3.11 23.93 -3.55
N ALA A 119 3.80 24.10 -2.43
CA ALA A 119 5.25 24.21 -2.36
C ALA A 119 5.83 23.39 -1.20
N TYR A 120 7.09 22.98 -1.33
CA TYR A 120 7.83 22.29 -0.27
C TYR A 120 8.62 23.29 0.56
N ASP A 121 8.47 23.24 1.88
CA ASP A 121 9.29 24.02 2.82
C ASP A 121 10.45 23.15 3.35
N PRO A 122 11.71 23.45 3.00
CA PRO A 122 12.86 22.70 3.50
C PRO A 122 13.11 22.81 5.01
N GLN A 123 12.62 23.87 5.67
CA GLN A 123 12.84 24.08 7.10
C GLN A 123 11.95 23.16 7.94
N GLN A 124 10.67 23.07 7.56
CA GLN A 124 9.70 22.21 8.24
C GLN A 124 9.65 20.78 7.67
N LYS A 125 10.24 20.55 6.48
CA LYS A 125 10.21 19.28 5.74
C LYS A 125 8.79 18.80 5.38
N SER A 126 7.83 19.71 5.34
CA SER A 126 6.44 19.47 4.97
C SER A 126 6.10 20.19 3.66
N PHE A 127 5.13 19.65 2.93
CA PHE A 127 4.47 20.42 1.86
C PHE A 127 3.41 21.31 2.49
N PHE A 128 3.24 22.50 1.92
CA PHE A 128 2.11 23.35 2.24
C PHE A 128 1.35 23.69 0.96
N TRP A 129 0.06 23.90 1.14
CA TRP A 129 -0.85 24.40 0.13
C TRP A 129 -1.38 25.76 0.56
N VAL A 130 -1.47 26.70 -0.37
CA VAL A 130 -2.11 28.00 -0.15
C VAL A 130 -3.44 27.98 -0.87
N ALA A 131 -4.53 28.12 -0.10
CA ALA A 131 -5.88 28.27 -0.63
C ALA A 131 -6.05 29.68 -1.23
N ALA A 132 -5.51 29.90 -2.43
CA ALA A 132 -5.72 31.14 -3.16
C ALA A 132 -7.06 31.05 -3.91
N GLU A 133 -8.09 31.69 -3.37
CA GLU A 133 -9.43 31.71 -3.99
C GLU A 133 -9.46 32.48 -5.33
N ASP A 134 -8.45 33.30 -5.65
CA ASP A 134 -8.58 34.28 -6.75
C ASP A 134 -7.28 34.69 -7.48
N GLN A 135 -6.20 33.90 -7.42
CA GLN A 135 -4.95 34.23 -8.14
C GLN A 135 -4.40 33.08 -9.01
N PRO A 136 -3.83 33.39 -10.20
CA PRO A 136 -3.25 32.41 -11.10
C PRO A 136 -2.10 31.66 -10.40
N THR A 137 -1.78 30.46 -10.90
CA THR A 137 -0.69 29.60 -10.42
C THR A 137 0.56 30.42 -10.07
N MET A 138 0.81 30.61 -8.78
CA MET A 138 1.94 31.42 -8.32
C MET A 138 3.24 30.61 -8.43
N THR A 139 4.36 31.27 -8.76
CA THR A 139 5.66 30.60 -8.76
C THR A 139 6.08 30.23 -7.33
N GLN A 140 6.96 29.22 -7.20
CA GLN A 140 7.44 28.72 -5.90
C GLN A 140 7.96 29.84 -4.97
N GLU A 141 8.58 30.88 -5.54
CA GLU A 141 9.09 32.03 -4.80
C GLU A 141 7.99 32.94 -4.25
N GLN A 142 6.86 33.07 -4.96
CA GLN A 142 5.71 33.85 -4.51
C GLN A 142 4.93 33.13 -3.41
N LEU A 143 4.82 31.80 -3.49
CA LEU A 143 4.22 30.96 -2.45
C LEU A 143 5.01 31.05 -1.13
N MET A 144 6.35 31.09 -1.22
CA MET A 144 7.24 31.24 -0.07
C MET A 144 7.16 32.62 0.59
N ASN A 145 6.65 33.65 -0.11
CA ASN A 145 6.44 35.00 0.41
C ASN A 145 5.01 35.23 0.94
N THR A 146 4.12 34.24 0.82
CA THR A 146 2.75 34.33 1.34
C THR A 146 2.73 34.20 2.86
N GLU A 147 1.82 34.92 3.53
CA GLU A 147 1.64 34.89 4.98
C GLU A 147 1.48 33.46 5.52
N LEU A 148 2.07 33.21 6.69
CA LEU A 148 2.12 31.89 7.31
C LEU A 148 0.73 31.36 7.66
N ASP A 149 -0.20 32.25 8.02
CA ASP A 149 -1.57 31.91 8.41
C ASP A 149 -2.41 31.34 7.26
N ASN A 150 -2.05 31.64 6.01
CA ASN A 150 -2.74 31.12 4.83
C ASN A 150 -2.14 29.79 4.33
N ARG A 151 -1.10 29.27 4.99
CA ARG A 151 -0.42 28.03 4.62
C ARG A 151 -1.06 26.85 5.33
N LEU A 152 -1.62 25.96 4.55
CA LEU A 152 -2.18 24.69 4.99
C LEU A 152 -1.11 23.61 4.82
N TYR A 153 -0.48 23.25 5.93
CA TYR A 153 0.59 22.25 5.95
C TYR A 153 0.03 20.82 5.85
N ILE A 154 0.86 19.91 5.33
CA ILE A 154 0.65 18.46 5.35
C ILE A 154 1.67 17.89 6.32
N ASP A 155 1.25 17.69 7.57
CA ASP A 155 2.13 17.21 8.63
C ASP A 155 2.11 15.68 8.76
N GLU A 156 3.17 15.14 9.33
CA GLU A 156 3.28 13.71 9.60
C GLU A 156 2.23 13.27 10.62
N GLY A 157 1.55 12.16 10.34
CA GLY A 157 0.49 11.60 11.18
C GLY A 157 -0.91 12.10 10.87
N GLU A 158 -1.07 13.17 10.10
CA GLU A 158 -2.38 13.72 9.78
C GLU A 158 -3.17 12.82 8.81
N PRO A 159 -4.50 12.72 8.99
CA PRO A 159 -5.36 12.00 8.05
C PRO A 159 -5.52 12.79 6.75
N ILE A 160 -5.04 12.20 5.66
CA ILE A 160 -5.07 12.72 4.30
C ILE A 160 -6.03 11.88 3.44
N ARG A 161 -6.94 12.56 2.73
CA ARG A 161 -7.81 11.96 1.74
C ARG A 161 -7.19 12.13 0.36
N PHE A 162 -6.95 11.02 -0.32
CA PHE A 162 -6.32 11.02 -1.64
C PHE A 162 -7.13 10.17 -2.62
N ARG A 163 -6.94 10.44 -3.90
CA ARG A 163 -7.47 9.63 -4.99
C ARG A 163 -6.35 8.81 -5.63
N VAL A 164 -6.62 7.54 -5.92
CA VAL A 164 -5.68 6.68 -6.65
C VAL A 164 -5.59 7.15 -8.10
N ASN A 165 -4.39 7.54 -8.55
CA ASN A 165 -4.13 7.96 -9.93
C ASN A 165 -3.67 6.77 -10.78
N SER A 166 -2.68 6.03 -10.30
CA SER A 166 -2.18 4.83 -10.97
C SER A 166 -1.67 3.81 -9.95
N VAL A 167 -1.64 2.55 -10.37
CA VAL A 167 -1.10 1.43 -9.60
C VAL A 167 -0.02 0.81 -10.46
N GLU A 168 1.21 0.77 -9.95
CA GLU A 168 2.35 0.18 -10.63
C GLU A 168 2.84 -1.04 -9.85
N TRP A 169 3.12 -2.11 -10.60
CA TRP A 169 3.67 -3.34 -10.06
C TRP A 169 5.05 -3.58 -10.65
N GLN A 170 6.01 -3.97 -9.80
CA GLN A 170 7.37 -4.30 -10.18
C GLN A 170 7.73 -5.68 -9.63
N ASP A 171 8.16 -6.58 -10.52
CA ASP A 171 8.67 -7.89 -10.13
C ASP A 171 10.03 -7.75 -9.45
N VAL A 172 10.02 -7.70 -8.13
CA VAL A 172 11.25 -7.74 -7.30
C VAL A 172 11.78 -9.16 -7.21
N ARG A 173 12.24 -9.72 -8.33
CA ARG A 173 13.05 -10.92 -8.30
C ARG A 173 14.43 -10.58 -7.75
N PRO A 174 14.99 -11.39 -6.82
CA PRO A 174 16.36 -11.19 -6.40
C PRO A 174 17.27 -11.31 -7.63
N THR A 175 18.09 -10.30 -7.86
CA THR A 175 19.12 -10.33 -8.90
C THR A 175 20.00 -11.55 -8.66
N PRO A 176 20.25 -12.41 -9.67
CA PRO A 176 21.06 -13.61 -9.48
C PRO A 176 22.47 -13.26 -8.98
N GLN A 177 22.98 -14.05 -8.03
CA GLN A 177 24.27 -13.85 -7.36
C GLN A 177 25.44 -13.61 -8.33
N ASN A 178 25.40 -14.24 -9.51
CA ASN A 178 26.43 -14.09 -10.54
C ASN A 178 26.65 -12.64 -11.01
N MET A 179 25.64 -11.77 -10.91
CA MET A 179 25.73 -10.34 -11.24
C MET A 179 26.14 -9.46 -10.04
N LEU A 180 26.10 -10.01 -8.82
CA LEU A 180 26.54 -9.34 -7.59
C LEU A 180 28.05 -9.50 -7.40
N ASP A 181 28.63 -10.63 -7.84
CA ASP A 181 30.07 -10.88 -7.78
C ASP A 181 30.89 -10.05 -8.81
N GLU A 182 30.25 -9.56 -9.87
CA GLU A 182 30.87 -8.64 -10.85
C GLU A 182 30.85 -7.17 -10.38
N ALA A 183 30.00 -6.83 -9.40
CA ALA A 183 29.91 -5.50 -8.79
C ALA A 183 30.83 -5.41 -7.56
N ASN A 184 32.15 -5.44 -7.82
CA ASN A 184 33.19 -5.24 -6.81
C ASN A 184 32.95 -3.99 -5.95
N GLY A 185 32.52 -4.17 -4.70
CA GLY A 185 32.87 -3.27 -3.58
C GLY A 185 32.43 -1.81 -3.67
N GLU A 186 31.42 -1.46 -4.47
CA GLU A 186 30.75 -0.16 -4.36
C GLU A 186 29.58 -0.30 -3.37
N ASP A 187 29.55 0.58 -2.37
CA ASP A 187 28.44 0.72 -1.42
C ASP A 187 27.12 0.67 -2.20
N ILE A 188 26.28 -0.32 -1.90
CA ILE A 188 24.95 -0.44 -2.49
C ILE A 188 24.25 0.88 -2.16
N PRO A 189 23.93 1.75 -3.15
CA PRO A 189 23.19 2.96 -2.83
C PRO A 189 21.90 2.49 -2.15
N VAL A 190 21.59 3.04 -0.98
CA VAL A 190 20.36 2.75 -0.26
C VAL A 190 19.23 3.08 -1.22
N LYS A 191 18.72 2.06 -1.94
CA LYS A 191 17.68 2.25 -2.94
C LYS A 191 16.51 2.90 -2.26
N ASP A 192 16.04 4.01 -2.83
CA ASP A 192 14.92 4.75 -2.28
C ASP A 192 13.75 3.78 -2.03
N PRO A 193 12.98 3.94 -0.93
CA PRO A 193 11.88 3.03 -0.59
C PRO A 193 10.91 2.78 -1.75
N ILE A 194 10.76 3.74 -2.66
CA ILE A 194 9.95 3.66 -3.89
C ILE A 194 10.43 2.56 -4.84
N GLU A 195 11.74 2.37 -5.00
CA GLU A 195 12.30 1.39 -5.95
C GLU A 195 12.35 -0.03 -5.36
N LYS A 196 12.26 -0.14 -4.04
CA LYS A 196 12.20 -1.42 -3.33
C LYS A 196 10.78 -1.99 -3.28
N ALA A 197 9.76 -1.13 -3.41
CA ALA A 197 8.37 -1.53 -3.34
C ALA A 197 7.93 -2.27 -4.63
N GLY A 198 7.67 -3.57 -4.52
CA GLY A 198 7.13 -4.36 -5.63
C GLY A 198 5.69 -4.00 -6.02
N TYR A 199 4.98 -3.26 -5.15
CA TYR A 199 3.65 -2.74 -5.40
C TYR A 199 3.58 -1.32 -4.89
N LYS A 200 3.41 -0.35 -5.80
CA LYS A 200 3.36 1.07 -5.46
C LYS A 200 2.09 1.70 -6.02
N ILE A 201 1.50 2.58 -5.24
CA ILE A 201 0.29 3.30 -5.61
C ILE A 201 0.65 4.78 -5.73
N LEU A 202 0.43 5.35 -6.91
CA LEU A 202 0.52 6.79 -7.11
C LEU A 202 -0.84 7.41 -6.83
N ALA A 203 -0.85 8.38 -5.93
CA ALA A 203 -2.04 9.07 -5.49
C ALA A 203 -1.99 10.56 -5.88
N THR A 204 -3.17 11.15 -6.07
CA THR A 204 -3.35 12.57 -6.33
C THR A 204 -4.27 13.19 -5.29
N ILE A 205 -4.00 14.46 -4.98
CA ILE A 205 -4.83 15.30 -4.11
C ILE A 205 -5.19 16.61 -4.79
N ALA A 206 -5.08 16.70 -6.12
CA ALA A 206 -5.22 17.94 -6.87
C ALA A 206 -6.67 18.48 -6.95
N GLU A 207 -7.67 17.64 -6.64
CA GLU A 207 -9.08 18.04 -6.72
C GLU A 207 -9.60 18.62 -5.40
N SER A 208 -10.55 19.55 -5.49
CA SER A 208 -11.24 20.11 -4.34
C SER A 208 -11.93 19.02 -3.51
N GLY A 209 -11.74 19.06 -2.18
CA GLY A 209 -12.23 18.04 -1.26
C GLY A 209 -11.28 16.85 -1.04
N LEU A 210 -10.11 16.83 -1.71
CA LEU A 210 -8.96 15.98 -1.39
C LEU A 210 -7.91 16.78 -0.59
N GLY A 211 -6.95 16.10 0.01
CA GLY A 211 -5.95 16.70 0.89
C GLY A 211 -6.19 16.34 2.36
N VAL A 212 -5.58 17.10 3.27
CA VAL A 212 -5.74 16.86 4.71
C VAL A 212 -7.20 17.10 5.09
N THR A 213 -7.77 16.18 5.85
CA THR A 213 -9.18 16.26 6.28
C THR A 213 -9.49 17.55 7.03
N GLY A 214 -8.53 18.07 7.80
CA GLY A 214 -8.62 19.35 8.50
C GLY A 214 -8.81 20.59 7.60
N TRP A 215 -8.47 20.50 6.31
CA TRP A 215 -8.68 21.60 5.36
C TRP A 215 -10.15 21.79 4.97
N TRP A 216 -10.99 20.79 5.23
CA TRP A 216 -12.39 20.76 4.81
C TRP A 216 -13.33 20.64 6.03
N PRO A 217 -13.42 21.67 6.90
CA PRO A 217 -14.28 21.62 8.07
C PRO A 217 -15.76 21.48 7.64
N GLY A 218 -16.43 20.44 8.14
CA GLY A 218 -17.84 20.17 7.86
C GLY A 218 -18.14 18.86 7.11
N ARG A 219 -17.11 18.08 6.75
CA ARG A 219 -17.29 16.74 6.20
C ARG A 219 -16.96 15.70 7.27
N ASP A 220 -17.96 15.35 8.06
CA ASP A 220 -17.90 14.35 9.12
C ASP A 220 -17.48 12.99 8.52
N ASP A 221 -16.19 12.68 8.60
CA ASP A 221 -15.66 11.36 8.29
C ASP A 221 -15.88 10.50 9.53
N GLY A 222 -16.95 9.70 9.51
CA GLY A 222 -17.35 8.76 10.57
C GLY A 222 -16.32 7.66 10.85
N VAL A 223 -15.14 8.06 11.31
CA VAL A 223 -14.17 7.21 11.99
C VAL A 223 -14.50 7.30 13.47
N ASP A 224 -15.61 6.65 13.85
CA ASP A 224 -15.87 6.32 15.24
C ASP A 224 -14.72 5.40 15.70
N GLY A 225 -13.75 6.00 16.38
CA GLY A 225 -12.84 5.29 17.25
C GLY A 225 -13.62 4.75 18.43
N THR A 226 -14.29 3.60 18.25
CA THR A 226 -14.65 2.75 19.39
C THR A 226 -13.37 2.15 19.98
N GLU A 227 -12.70 2.94 20.82
CA GLU A 227 -12.06 2.41 22.01
C GLU A 227 -13.22 1.89 22.89
N MET A 228 -13.37 0.58 22.99
CA MET A 228 -14.13 -0.04 24.08
C MET A 228 -13.10 -0.64 25.04
N GLU A 229 -13.19 -0.18 26.28
CA GLU A 229 -12.53 -0.68 27.50
C GLU A 229 -12.62 -2.20 27.68
#